data_AF-A0A0F2L757-F1
#
_entry.id   AF-A0A0F2L757-F1
#
_cell.length_a   1.000
_cell.length_b   1.000
_cell.length_c   1.000
_cell.angle_alpha   90.00
_cell.angle_beta   90.00
_cell.angle_gamma   90.00
#
_symmetry.space_group_name_H-M   'P 1'
#
loop_
_entity.id
_entity.type
_entity.pdbx_description
1 polymer ?
#
loop_
_entity_poly.entity_id
_entity_poly.type
_entity_poly.pdbx_seq_one_letter_code
_entity_poly.pdbx_strand_id
1 'polypeptide(L)'
;MITVEELLAFYSSLDISYRALLHYRFLSRYGKGLDWFIVNEPWRLYPALVEVIGVHNADVFVETLANWLAKNGKRMTSEELKKALSAREAWQTPPSPR
;
A
#
# COMPACT_ATOMS: atom_id res chain seq x y z
N MET A 1 7.05 -7.68 8.55
CA MET A 1 7.04 -7.25 7.13
C MET A 1 5.64 -7.44 6.58
N ILE A 2 5.06 -6.42 5.93
CA ILE A 2 3.74 -6.50 5.28
C ILE A 2 3.81 -7.37 4.00
N THR A 3 2.74 -8.05 3.63
CA THR A 3 2.66 -8.88 2.41
C THR A 3 1.70 -8.33 1.36
N VAL A 4 1.77 -8.86 0.14
CA VAL A 4 0.84 -8.50 -0.95
C VAL A 4 -0.59 -8.92 -0.61
N GLU A 5 -0.76 -10.10 -0.01
CA GLU A 5 -2.06 -10.62 0.42
C GLU A 5 -2.72 -9.72 1.46
N GLU A 6 -1.93 -9.23 2.43
CA GLU A 6 -2.43 -8.29 3.44
C GLU A 6 -2.84 -6.95 2.82
N LEU A 7 -2.07 -6.43 1.86
CA LEU A 7 -2.42 -5.21 1.13
C LEU A 7 -3.69 -5.38 0.28
N LEU A 8 -3.85 -6.52 -0.39
CA LEU A 8 -5.05 -6.82 -1.18
C LEU A 8 -6.28 -7.00 -0.27
N ALA A 9 -6.14 -7.67 0.87
CA ALA A 9 -7.20 -7.83 1.86
C ALA A 9 -7.61 -6.47 2.44
N PHE A 10 -6.64 -5.63 2.79
CA PHE A 10 -6.89 -4.25 3.22
C PHE A 10 -7.63 -3.46 2.13
N TYR A 11 -7.11 -3.42 0.91
CA TYR A 11 -7.72 -2.68 -0.20
C TYR A 11 -9.15 -3.16 -0.48
N SER A 12 -9.39 -4.47 -0.40
CA SER A 12 -10.72 -5.05 -0.58
C SER A 12 -11.70 -4.66 0.52
N SER A 13 -11.21 -4.39 1.74
CA SER A 13 -12.01 -3.99 2.89
C SER A 13 -12.40 -2.50 2.92
N LEU A 14 -11.81 -1.68 2.05
CA LEU A 14 -12.15 -0.26 1.93
C LEU A 14 -13.55 -0.07 1.34
N ASP A 15 -14.21 1.02 1.73
CA ASP A 15 -15.50 1.41 1.15
C ASP A 15 -15.44 1.49 -0.38
N ILE A 16 -16.51 1.05 -1.03
CA ILE A 16 -16.58 0.97 -2.49
C ILE A 16 -16.35 2.33 -3.16
N SER A 17 -16.81 3.42 -2.54
CA SER A 17 -16.66 4.78 -3.05
C SER A 17 -15.21 5.22 -3.02
N TYR A 18 -14.50 4.90 -1.93
CA TYR A 18 -13.09 5.22 -1.80
C TYR A 18 -12.22 4.38 -2.74
N ARG A 19 -12.54 3.09 -2.89
CA ARG A 19 -11.90 2.23 -3.89
C ARG A 19 -12.09 2.75 -5.31
N ALA A 20 -13.30 3.19 -5.66
CA ALA A 20 -13.60 3.77 -6.97
C ALA A 20 -12.80 5.06 -7.21
N LEU A 21 -12.73 5.95 -6.22
CA LEU A 21 -11.89 7.16 -6.29
C LEU A 21 -10.43 6.81 -6.57
N LEU A 22 -9.85 5.90 -5.79
CA LEU A 22 -8.47 5.46 -5.97
C LEU A 22 -8.27 4.84 -7.35
N HIS A 23 -9.19 3.98 -7.79
CA HIS A 23 -9.14 3.35 -9.11
C HIS A 23 -9.07 4.37 -10.24
N TYR A 24 -10.01 5.33 -10.28
CA TYR A 24 -10.03 6.35 -11.33
C TYR A 24 -8.80 7.27 -11.30
N ARG A 25 -8.35 7.68 -10.11
CA ARG A 25 -7.17 8.55 -10.03
C ARG A 25 -5.88 7.85 -10.42
N PHE A 26 -5.70 6.58 -10.02
CA PHE A 26 -4.56 5.77 -10.45
C PHE A 26 -4.58 5.51 -11.95
N LEU A 27 -5.74 5.16 -12.51
CA LEU A 27 -5.91 5.01 -13.95
C LEU A 27 -5.56 6.29 -14.71
N SER A 28 -6.05 7.45 -14.25
CA SER A 28 -5.74 8.72 -14.90
C SER A 28 -4.26 9.10 -14.86
N ARG A 29 -3.54 8.72 -13.80
CA ARG A 29 -2.13 9.09 -13.60
C ARG A 29 -1.14 8.12 -14.23
N TYR A 30 -1.45 6.82 -14.21
CA TYR A 30 -0.52 5.74 -14.55
C TYR A 30 -1.06 4.75 -15.60
N GLY A 31 -2.34 4.85 -15.99
CA GLY A 31 -2.97 3.87 -16.88
C GLY A 31 -3.18 2.48 -16.25
N LYS A 32 -2.97 2.36 -14.93
CA LYS A 32 -3.09 1.13 -14.13
C LYS A 32 -3.81 1.44 -12.82
N GLY A 33 -4.55 0.48 -12.28
CA GLY A 33 -5.21 0.60 -10.98
C GLY A 33 -4.24 0.45 -9.80
N LEU A 34 -4.70 0.81 -8.60
CA LEU A 34 -3.92 0.67 -7.37
C LEU A 34 -3.60 -0.81 -7.05
N ASP A 35 -4.52 -1.73 -7.38
CA ASP A 35 -4.34 -3.18 -7.28
C ASP A 35 -3.14 -3.69 -8.09
N TRP A 36 -2.91 -3.13 -9.28
CA TRP A 36 -1.72 -3.44 -10.06
C TRP A 36 -0.44 -3.06 -9.30
N PHE A 37 -0.40 -1.89 -8.64
CA PHE A 37 0.73 -1.48 -7.83
C PHE A 37 0.92 -2.38 -6.60
N ILE A 38 -0.16 -2.77 -5.91
CA ILE A 38 -0.09 -3.72 -4.79
C ILE A 38 0.61 -5.02 -5.20
N VAL A 39 0.26 -5.56 -6.38
CA VAL A 39 0.77 -6.85 -6.83
C VAL A 39 2.18 -6.77 -7.44
N ASN A 40 2.44 -5.74 -8.25
CA ASN A 40 3.65 -5.70 -9.09
C ASN A 40 4.75 -4.81 -8.52
N GLU A 41 4.38 -3.72 -7.84
CA GLU A 41 5.33 -2.72 -7.32
C GLU A 41 4.91 -2.23 -5.90
N PRO A 42 4.72 -3.12 -4.91
CA PRO A 42 4.22 -2.71 -3.59
C PRO A 42 5.18 -1.75 -2.87
N TRP A 43 6.48 -1.83 -3.18
CA TRP A 43 7.51 -0.88 -2.72
C TRP A 43 7.40 0.53 -3.29
N ARG A 44 6.49 0.77 -4.23
CA ARG A 44 6.22 2.10 -4.81
C ARG A 44 4.85 2.63 -4.41
N LEU A 45 4.09 1.90 -3.59
CA LEU A 45 2.71 2.24 -3.30
C LEU A 45 2.56 3.58 -2.57
N TYR A 46 3.42 3.88 -1.58
CA TYR A 46 3.36 5.16 -0.87
C TYR A 46 3.71 6.36 -1.76
N PRO A 47 4.83 6.41 -2.50
CA PRO A 47 5.10 7.52 -3.40
C PRO A 47 4.05 7.65 -4.51
N ALA A 48 3.49 6.54 -5.01
CA ALA A 48 2.39 6.58 -5.97
C ALA A 48 1.12 7.19 -5.35
N LEU A 49 0.78 6.87 -4.11
CA LEU A 49 -0.31 7.51 -3.37
C LEU A 49 -0.05 9.02 -3.21
N VAL A 50 1.17 9.43 -2.85
CA VAL A 50 1.52 10.85 -2.73
C VAL A 50 1.27 11.59 -4.04
N GLU A 51 1.67 11.03 -5.18
CA GLU A 51 1.44 11.63 -6.49
C GLU A 51 -0.04 11.71 -6.90
N VAL A 52 -0.86 10.75 -6.44
CA VAL A 52 -2.26 10.60 -6.89
C VAL A 52 -3.27 11.31 -5.99
N ILE A 53 -3.05 11.28 -4.68
CA ILE A 53 -3.98 11.83 -3.68
C ILE A 53 -3.35 12.91 -2.78
N GLY A 54 -2.05 13.19 -2.93
CA GLY A 54 -1.32 14.15 -2.10
C GLY A 54 -0.82 13.54 -0.78
N VAL A 55 0.22 14.16 -0.21
CA VAL A 55 0.93 13.65 0.99
C VAL A 55 -0.02 13.36 2.14
N HIS A 56 -0.88 14.33 2.49
CA HIS A 56 -1.80 14.17 3.63
C HIS A 56 -2.74 12.97 3.47
N ASN A 57 -3.29 12.75 2.28
CA ASN A 57 -4.19 11.61 2.05
C ASN A 57 -3.42 10.29 1.95
N ALA A 58 -2.17 10.31 1.46
CA ALA A 58 -1.30 9.15 1.49
C ALA A 58 -0.97 8.74 2.93
N ASP A 59 -0.70 9.71 3.81
CA ASP A 59 -0.50 9.47 5.25
C ASP A 59 -1.74 8.85 5.89
N VAL A 60 -2.94 9.37 5.61
CA VAL A 60 -4.21 8.81 6.11
C VAL A 60 -4.43 7.38 5.62
N PHE A 61 -4.10 7.09 4.36
CA PHE A 61 -4.18 5.72 3.82
C PHE A 61 -3.27 4.77 4.62
N VAL A 62 -2.03 5.17 4.90
CA VAL A 62 -1.08 4.36 5.66
C VAL A 62 -1.51 4.19 7.12
N GLU A 63 -2.03 5.24 7.76
CA GLU A 63 -2.57 5.17 9.12
C GLU A 63 -3.77 4.21 9.19
N THR A 64 -4.64 4.24 8.18
CA THR A 64 -5.79 3.34 8.08
C THR A 64 -5.32 1.89 7.89
N LEU A 65 -4.28 1.66 7.09
CA LEU A 65 -3.65 0.35 6.93
C LEU A 65 -3.02 -0.13 8.25
N ALA A 66 -2.31 0.71 8.99
CA ALA A 66 -1.74 0.37 10.29
C ALA A 66 -2.81 -0.10 11.27
N ASN A 67 -3.91 0.66 11.36
CA ASN A 67 -5.06 0.33 12.20
C ASN A 67 -5.75 -0.96 11.76
N TRP A 68 -5.87 -1.19 10.45
CA TRP A 68 -6.43 -2.42 9.91
C TRP A 68 -5.55 -3.64 10.24
N LEU A 69 -4.23 -3.55 10.07
CA LEU A 69 -3.30 -4.61 10.43
C LEU A 69 -3.38 -4.93 11.93
N ALA A 70 -3.43 -3.90 12.78
CA ALA A 70 -3.53 -4.08 14.23
C ALA A 70 -4.79 -4.85 14.63
N LYS A 71 -5.93 -4.57 13.99
CA LYS A 71 -7.19 -5.32 14.15
C LYS A 71 -7.09 -6.78 13.67
N ASN A 72 -6.18 -7.07 12.74
CA ASN A 72 -5.91 -8.40 12.21
C ASN A 72 -4.70 -9.09 12.87
N GLY A 73 -4.29 -8.63 14.06
CA GLY A 73 -3.26 -9.28 14.87
C GLY A 73 -1.81 -8.91 14.52
N LYS A 74 -1.60 -7.92 13.65
CA LYS A 74 -0.26 -7.47 13.23
C LYS A 74 -0.03 -6.00 13.53
N ARG A 75 0.92 -5.69 14.40
CA ARG A 75 1.28 -4.30 14.71
C ARG A 75 2.42 -3.84 13.82
N MET A 76 2.17 -2.77 13.06
CA MET A 76 3.19 -2.01 12.33
C MET A 76 2.85 -0.52 12.48
N THR A 77 3.87 0.30 12.72
CA THR A 77 3.74 1.76 12.76
C THR A 77 3.55 2.31 11.35
N SER A 78 2.94 3.50 11.24
CA SER A 78 2.81 4.19 9.95
C SER A 78 4.18 4.47 9.32
N GLU A 79 5.21 4.78 10.11
CA GLU A 79 6.57 4.96 9.60
C GLU A 79 7.21 3.67 9.06
N GLU A 80 7.01 2.51 9.71
CA GLU A 80 7.46 1.22 9.17
C GLU A 80 6.75 0.88 7.86
N LEU A 81 5.44 1.17 7.78
CA LEU A 81 4.66 0.96 6.56
C LEU A 81 5.10 1.89 5.44
N LYS A 82 5.32 3.18 5.69
CA LYS A 82 5.85 4.11 4.69
C LYS A 82 7.17 3.61 4.12
N LYS A 83 8.10 3.17 4.99
CA LYS A 83 9.38 2.59 4.55
C LYS A 83 9.17 1.34 3.69
N ALA A 84 8.34 0.40 4.15
CA ALA A 84 8.05 -0.80 3.39
C ALA A 84 7.43 -0.48 2.01
N LEU A 85 6.53 0.50 1.95
CA LEU A 85 5.83 0.91 0.73
C LEU A 85 6.61 1.92 -0.13
N SER A 86 7.88 2.20 0.20
CA SER A 86 8.74 3.15 -0.52
C SER A 86 10.12 2.58 -0.90
N ALA A 87 10.46 1.37 -0.47
CA ALA A 87 11.80 0.78 -0.66
C ALA A 87 11.71 -0.65 -1.19
N ARG A 88 12.34 -0.91 -2.33
CA ARG A 88 12.29 -2.21 -3.00
C ARG A 88 12.95 -3.30 -2.17
N GLU A 89 13.97 -2.93 -1.42
CA GLU A 89 14.75 -3.79 -0.52
C GLU A 89 13.87 -4.37 0.59
N ALA A 90 12.80 -3.67 0.99
CA ALA A 90 11.85 -4.16 1.98
C ALA A 90 11.01 -5.35 1.49
N TRP A 91 11.06 -5.67 0.19
CA TRP A 91 10.30 -6.75 -0.47
C TRP A 91 11.20 -7.82 -1.08
N GLN A 92 12.53 -7.66 -1.01
CA GLN A 92 13.46 -8.69 -1.46
C GLN A 92 13.61 -9.73 -0.34
N THR A 93 13.36 -10.99 -0.66
CA THR A 93 13.70 -12.11 0.25
C THR A 93 15.22 -12.14 0.40
N PRO A 94 15.78 -12.31 1.62
CA PRO A 94 17.22 -12.53 1.77
C PRO A 94 17.63 -13.75 0.92
N PRO A 95 18.80 -13.72 0.27
CA PRO A 95 19.27 -14.86 -0.49
C PRO A 95 19.35 -16.08 0.44
N SER A 96 18.73 -17.19 0.03
CA SER A 96 18.82 -18.45 0.77
C SER A 96 20.31 -18.80 0.94
N PRO A 97 20.78 -19.11 2.16
CA PRO A 97 22.11 -19.70 2.31
C PRO A 97 22.10 -21.02 1.52
N ARG A 98 23.06 -21.15 0.60
CA ARG A 98 23.35 -22.40 -0.10
C ARG A 98 24.08 -23.35 0.83
#